data_AF-A0A3M7LCA0-F1
#
_entry.id   AF-A0A3M7LCA0-F1
#
_cell.length_a   1.000
_cell.length_b   1.000
_cell.length_c   1.000
_cell.angle_alpha   90.00
_cell.angle_beta   90.00
_cell.angle_gamma   90.00
#
_symmetry.space_group_name_H-M   'P 1'
#
loop_
_entity.id
_entity.type
_entity.pdbx_description
1 polymer ?
#
loop_
_entity_poly.entity_id
_entity_poly.type
_entity_poly.pdbx_seq_one_letter_code
_entity_poly.pdbx_strand_id
1 'polypeptide(L)'
;MKQRIPFRIGYQYDNWELNLITLSDRIPENDLYCSYLWVGGKVKKFLNFTPHRTELIFHWDSLEVVILEFDKKSNMFYNKLNGILTKKFSAFTSETFPDGTIIHKFATEKVSYWNIYYAPTKEINVIYFSNKFPYINRILD
;
A
#
# COMPACT_ATOMS: atom_id res chain seq x y z
N MET A 1 7.36 7.80 20.32
CA MET A 1 7.71 8.26 18.95
C MET A 1 6.49 8.14 18.05
N LYS A 2 6.11 9.20 17.33
CA LYS A 2 5.00 9.14 16.34
C LYS A 2 5.37 8.12 15.25
N GLN A 3 4.64 7.01 15.14
CA GLN A 3 4.81 6.05 14.04
C GLN A 3 4.54 6.76 12.71
N ARG A 4 5.57 6.91 11.88
CA ARG A 4 5.49 7.65 10.60
C ARG A 4 5.14 6.70 9.46
N ILE A 5 4.29 7.17 8.56
CA ILE A 5 4.03 6.57 7.25
C ILE A 5 5.02 7.22 6.28
N PRO A 6 5.83 6.45 5.54
CA PRO A 6 7.03 6.98 4.89
C PRO A 6 6.81 7.63 3.52
N PHE A 7 5.71 7.32 2.84
CA PHE A 7 5.26 7.95 1.61
C PHE A 7 3.86 8.51 1.89
N ARG A 8 3.67 9.81 1.73
CA ARG A 8 2.39 10.46 2.04
C ARG A 8 1.64 10.71 0.75
N ILE A 9 0.38 10.27 0.70
CA ILE A 9 -0.51 10.56 -0.43
C ILE A 9 -0.57 12.08 -0.66
N GLY A 10 -0.52 12.48 -1.94
CA GLY A 10 -0.48 13.87 -2.39
C GLY A 10 0.91 14.50 -2.43
N TYR A 11 1.98 13.77 -2.10
CA TYR A 11 3.35 14.29 -2.24
C TYR A 11 3.83 14.20 -3.68
N GLN A 12 4.66 15.17 -4.06
CA GLN A 12 5.15 15.30 -5.43
C GLN A 12 6.21 14.26 -5.79
N TYR A 13 6.21 13.80 -7.04
CA TYR A 13 7.16 12.87 -7.64
C TYR A 13 8.63 13.28 -7.40
N ASP A 14 8.94 14.57 -7.59
CA ASP A 14 10.28 15.15 -7.43
C ASP A 14 10.94 14.85 -6.08
N ASN A 15 10.14 14.59 -5.03
CA ASN A 15 10.67 14.20 -3.72
C ASN A 15 11.46 12.88 -3.76
N TRP A 16 11.21 12.05 -4.77
CA TRP A 16 11.71 10.69 -4.87
C TRP A 16 12.25 10.30 -6.24
N GLU A 17 12.14 11.13 -7.27
CA GLU A 17 12.58 10.88 -8.66
C GLU A 17 13.87 10.04 -8.75
N LEU A 18 14.95 10.47 -8.08
CA LEU A 18 16.26 9.79 -8.12
C LEU A 18 16.32 8.42 -7.42
N ASN A 19 15.23 8.00 -6.79
CA ASN A 19 15.10 6.76 -6.02
C ASN A 19 14.02 5.84 -6.60
N LEU A 20 13.56 6.12 -7.82
CA LEU A 20 12.48 5.39 -8.48
C LEU A 20 12.97 4.73 -9.78
N ILE A 21 12.43 3.55 -10.06
CA ILE A 21 12.57 2.87 -11.36
C ILE A 21 11.17 2.65 -11.91
N THR A 22 10.94 3.02 -13.17
CA THR A 22 9.65 2.83 -13.85
C THR A 22 9.29 1.35 -13.95
N LEU A 23 8.02 1.04 -13.70
CA LEU A 23 7.41 -0.28 -13.87
C LEU A 23 6.41 -0.25 -15.02
N SER A 24 5.93 -1.42 -15.43
CA SER A 24 4.74 -1.50 -16.26
C SER A 24 3.54 -0.92 -15.52
N ASP A 25 2.72 -0.14 -16.22
CA ASP A 25 1.59 0.54 -15.59
C ASP A 25 0.50 -0.43 -15.16
N ARG A 26 0.05 -0.26 -13.91
CA ARG A 26 -1.10 -0.98 -13.34
C ARG A 26 -2.44 -0.55 -13.95
N ILE A 27 -2.48 0.61 -14.60
CA ILE A 27 -3.69 1.21 -15.19
C ILE A 27 -3.38 1.56 -16.65
N PRO A 28 -3.18 0.56 -17.51
CA PRO A 28 -2.75 0.78 -18.89
C PRO A 28 -3.79 1.51 -19.74
N GLU A 29 -5.06 1.55 -19.31
CA GLU A 29 -6.10 2.34 -19.98
C GLU A 29 -6.01 3.85 -19.69
N ASN A 30 -5.13 4.29 -18.79
CA ASN A 30 -4.98 5.68 -18.41
C ASN A 30 -3.50 6.08 -18.25
N ASP A 31 -2.93 6.59 -19.35
CA ASP A 31 -1.54 7.04 -19.48
C ASP A 31 -1.12 8.16 -18.50
N LEU A 32 -2.06 8.72 -17.72
CA LEU A 32 -1.76 9.71 -16.68
C LEU A 32 -1.29 9.08 -15.37
N TYR A 33 -1.42 7.76 -15.23
CA TYR A 33 -0.96 7.02 -14.06
C TYR A 33 0.31 6.24 -14.34
N CYS A 34 1.38 6.59 -13.65
CA CYS A 34 2.68 5.94 -13.82
C CYS A 34 3.04 5.15 -12.57
N SER A 35 3.47 3.90 -12.77
CA SER A 35 3.88 3.00 -11.69
C SER A 35 5.41 2.97 -11.52
N TYR A 36 5.89 3.06 -10.28
CA TYR A 36 7.31 3.10 -9.98
C TYR A 36 7.68 2.19 -8.81
N LEU A 37 8.83 1.54 -8.92
CA LEU A 37 9.47 0.80 -7.84
C LEU A 37 10.36 1.73 -7.02
N TRP A 38 10.18 1.72 -5.70
CA TRP A 38 11.12 2.36 -4.78
C TRP A 38 12.42 1.56 -4.68
N VAL A 39 13.53 2.18 -5.06
CA VAL A 39 14.89 1.61 -4.98
C VAL A 39 15.87 2.45 -4.15
N GLY A 40 15.36 3.46 -3.43
CA GLY A 40 16.21 4.33 -2.61
C GLY A 40 16.95 3.56 -1.50
N GLY A 41 18.20 3.94 -1.25
CA GLY A 41 19.14 3.18 -0.41
C GLY A 41 18.75 3.00 1.07
N LYS A 42 17.72 3.70 1.56
CA LYS A 42 17.16 3.49 2.91
C LYS A 42 15.74 2.93 2.82
N VAL A 43 15.58 1.68 3.25
CA VAL A 43 14.25 1.04 3.32
C VAL A 43 13.35 1.82 4.27
N LYS A 44 12.21 2.25 3.73
CA LYS A 44 11.21 3.07 4.40
C LYS A 44 10.21 2.18 5.13
N LYS A 45 10.21 2.25 6.46
CA LYS A 45 9.34 1.41 7.31
C LYS A 45 7.93 1.96 7.40
N PHE A 46 6.93 1.08 7.33
CA PHE A 46 5.53 1.38 7.58
C PHE A 46 5.13 0.87 8.96
N LEU A 47 4.78 1.74 9.90
CA LEU A 47 4.42 1.36 11.28
C LEU A 47 5.46 0.44 11.95
N ASN A 48 6.74 0.70 11.68
CA ASN A 48 7.91 -0.12 12.08
C ASN A 48 8.06 -1.48 11.38
N PHE A 49 7.19 -1.82 10.45
CA PHE A 49 7.35 -2.97 9.57
C PHE A 49 8.17 -2.58 8.34
N THR A 50 9.07 -3.48 7.94
CA THR A 50 9.97 -3.26 6.81
C THR A 50 9.37 -3.99 5.61
N PRO A 51 8.86 -3.28 4.59
CA PRO A 51 8.41 -3.90 3.36
C PRO A 51 9.61 -4.51 2.62
N HIS A 52 9.36 -5.59 1.90
CA HIS A 52 10.33 -6.17 0.97
C HIS A 52 10.35 -5.39 -0.35
N ARG A 53 9.16 -5.05 -0.86
CA ARG A 53 8.97 -4.28 -2.09
C ARG A 53 8.02 -3.13 -1.83
N THR A 54 8.27 -2.00 -2.48
CA THR A 54 7.38 -0.83 -2.40
C THR A 54 7.19 -0.25 -3.78
N GLU A 55 5.93 -0.19 -4.19
CA GLU A 55 5.50 0.38 -5.45
C GLU A 55 4.67 1.64 -5.18
N LEU A 56 4.94 2.67 -5.97
CA LEU A 56 4.31 3.99 -5.89
C LEU A 56 3.61 4.26 -7.21
N ILE A 57 2.34 4.67 -7.15
CA ILE A 57 1.59 5.05 -8.35
C ILE A 57 1.27 6.53 -8.25
N PHE A 58 1.73 7.28 -9.24
CA PHE A 58 1.51 8.72 -9.35
C PHE A 58 0.46 8.99 -10.42
N HIS A 59 -0.38 9.99 -10.17
CA HIS A 59 -1.19 10.63 -11.18
C HIS A 59 -0.58 12.00 -11.46
N TRP A 60 -0.10 12.21 -12.69
CA TRP A 60 0.85 13.30 -12.96
C TRP A 60 2.00 13.23 -11.95
N ASP A 61 2.25 14.32 -11.21
CA ASP A 61 3.30 14.36 -10.19
C ASP A 61 2.79 14.01 -8.79
N SER A 62 1.49 13.74 -8.59
CA SER A 62 0.91 13.50 -7.26
C SER A 62 0.88 12.01 -6.91
N LEU A 63 1.45 11.63 -5.77
CA LEU A 63 1.36 10.25 -5.27
C LEU A 63 -0.07 9.92 -4.86
N GLU A 64 -0.72 9.01 -5.58
CA GLU A 64 -2.11 8.60 -5.31
C GLU A 64 -2.20 7.24 -4.61
N VAL A 65 -1.25 6.33 -4.85
CA VAL A 65 -1.26 4.98 -4.28
C VAL A 65 0.13 4.53 -3.86
N VAL A 66 0.19 3.79 -2.76
CA VAL A 66 1.37 3.08 -2.31
C VAL A 66 1.02 1.64 -2.02
N ILE A 67 1.80 0.72 -2.57
CA ILE A 67 1.68 -0.72 -2.38
C ILE A 67 2.95 -1.19 -1.65
N LEU A 68 2.76 -1.83 -0.51
CA LEU A 68 3.81 -2.38 0.32
C LEU A 68 3.66 -3.90 0.36
N GLU A 69 4.64 -4.62 -0.17
CA GLU A 69 4.64 -6.08 -0.13
C GLU A 69 5.60 -6.55 0.96
N PHE A 70 5.17 -7.54 1.73
CA PHE A 70 5.97 -8.13 2.80
C PHE A 70 6.28 -9.60 2.48
N ASP A 71 7.57 -9.91 2.34
CA ASP A 71 8.05 -11.28 2.11
C ASP A 71 7.88 -12.20 3.35
N LYS A 72 7.53 -11.63 4.51
CA LYS A 72 7.25 -12.41 5.72
C LYS A 72 5.92 -13.15 5.63
N LYS A 73 5.98 -14.37 5.10
CA LYS A 73 4.88 -15.34 4.96
C LYS A 73 4.43 -15.94 6.30
N SER A 74 3.90 -15.12 7.21
CA SER A 74 3.51 -15.54 8.56
C SER A 74 2.20 -14.91 9.03
N ASN A 75 1.26 -15.76 9.44
CA ASN A 75 -0.01 -15.35 10.06
C ASN A 75 0.24 -14.47 11.31
N MET A 76 1.29 -14.77 12.08
CA MET A 76 1.66 -13.96 13.25
C MET A 76 2.12 -12.56 12.85
N PHE A 77 2.86 -12.44 11.74
CA PHE A 77 3.26 -11.15 11.20
C PHE A 77 2.04 -10.34 10.75
N TYR A 78 1.14 -10.97 9.98
CA TYR A 78 -0.13 -10.35 9.57
C TYR A 78 -0.96 -9.90 10.77
N ASN A 79 -1.20 -10.76 11.76
CA ASN A 79 -1.99 -10.45 12.94
C ASN A 79 -1.40 -9.29 13.75
N LYS A 80 -0.06 -9.21 13.83
CA LYS A 80 0.62 -8.10 14.52
C LYS A 80 0.43 -6.77 13.78
N LEU A 81 0.57 -6.78 12.45
CA LEU A 81 0.36 -5.60 11.60
C LEU A 81 -1.10 -5.15 11.68
N ASN A 82 -2.03 -6.08 11.50
CA ASN A 82 -3.46 -5.84 11.58
C ASN A 82 -3.85 -5.28 12.95
N GLY A 83 -3.36 -5.88 14.04
CA GLY A 83 -3.62 -5.41 15.40
C GLY A 83 -3.11 -3.99 15.68
N ILE A 84 -2.03 -3.54 15.02
CA ILE A 84 -1.58 -2.14 15.11
C ILE A 84 -2.52 -1.21 14.33
N LEU A 85 -2.98 -1.62 13.15
CA LEU A 85 -3.94 -0.85 12.35
C LEU A 85 -5.28 -0.73 13.08
N THR A 86 -5.85 -1.83 13.57
CA THR A 86 -7.09 -1.84 14.35
C THR A 86 -7.01 -0.97 15.62
N LYS A 87 -5.84 -0.86 16.26
CA LYS A 87 -5.66 0.06 17.39
C LYS A 87 -5.56 1.53 16.96
N LYS A 88 -5.10 1.79 15.74
CA LYS A 88 -4.87 3.13 15.20
C LYS A 88 -6.14 3.75 14.61
N PHE A 89 -7.04 2.94 14.06
CA PHE A 89 -8.28 3.38 13.44
C PHE A 89 -9.48 2.99 14.30
N SER A 90 -10.39 3.93 14.53
CA SER A 90 -11.59 3.70 15.36
C SER A 90 -12.64 2.80 14.71
N ALA A 91 -12.63 2.71 13.37
CA ALA A 91 -13.54 1.88 12.59
C ALA A 91 -12.80 1.19 11.45
N PHE A 92 -13.21 -0.02 11.13
CA PHE A 92 -12.70 -0.81 10.02
C PHE A 92 -13.77 -1.79 9.52
N THR A 93 -13.64 -2.22 8.28
CA THR A 93 -14.40 -3.35 7.73
C THR A 93 -13.45 -4.47 7.32
N SER A 94 -13.96 -5.69 7.25
CA SER A 94 -13.19 -6.85 6.78
C SER A 94 -14.02 -7.62 5.77
N GLU A 95 -13.40 -7.99 4.66
CA GLU A 95 -13.98 -8.82 3.61
C GLU A 95 -13.15 -10.08 3.44
N THR A 96 -13.80 -11.22 3.20
CA THR A 96 -13.15 -12.50 2.91
C THR A 96 -13.70 -13.02 1.60
N PHE A 97 -12.80 -13.30 0.66
CA PHE A 97 -13.12 -13.76 -0.68
C PHE A 97 -13.05 -15.29 -0.76
N PRO A 98 -13.74 -15.93 -1.72
CA PRO A 98 -13.76 -17.39 -1.86
C PRO A 98 -12.40 -18.03 -2.11
N ASP A 99 -11.44 -17.28 -2.66
CA ASP A 99 -10.05 -17.70 -2.91
C ASP A 99 -9.18 -17.71 -1.64
N GLY A 100 -9.73 -17.30 -0.49
CA GLY A 100 -9.01 -17.19 0.77
C GLY A 100 -8.31 -15.84 0.97
N THR A 101 -8.51 -14.86 0.09
CA THR A 101 -8.04 -13.49 0.27
C THR A 101 -8.86 -12.80 1.35
N ILE A 102 -8.18 -12.16 2.31
CA ILE A 102 -8.80 -11.38 3.39
C ILE A 102 -8.33 -9.94 3.26
N ILE A 103 -9.27 -8.98 3.23
CA ILE A 103 -8.95 -7.55 3.16
C ILE A 103 -9.54 -6.85 4.38
N HIS A 104 -8.67 -6.31 5.25
CA HIS A 104 -9.07 -5.36 6.28
C HIS A 104 -8.93 -3.94 5.75
N LYS A 105 -10.06 -3.21 5.71
CA LYS A 105 -10.14 -1.86 5.17
C LYS A 105 -10.28 -0.86 6.32
N PHE A 106 -9.38 0.10 6.34
CA PHE A 106 -9.35 1.22 7.26
C PHE A 106 -9.37 2.51 6.45
N ALA A 107 -9.89 3.60 7.03
CA ALA A 107 -9.90 4.89 6.35
C ALA A 107 -9.69 6.05 7.32
N THR A 108 -9.14 7.13 6.78
CA THR A 108 -9.23 8.49 7.31
C THR A 108 -10.09 9.32 6.37
N GLU A 109 -10.29 10.60 6.67
CA GLU A 109 -11.00 11.53 5.78
C GLU A 109 -10.44 11.56 4.34
N LYS A 110 -9.12 11.36 4.17
CA LYS A 110 -8.43 11.54 2.88
C LYS A 110 -7.80 10.29 2.31
N VAL A 111 -7.48 9.31 3.15
CA VAL A 111 -6.66 8.14 2.77
C VAL A 111 -7.29 6.86 3.28
N SER A 112 -7.42 5.89 2.39
CA SER A 112 -7.80 4.51 2.66
C SER A 112 -6.56 3.64 2.83
N TYR A 113 -6.64 2.64 3.69
CA TYR A 113 -5.59 1.67 3.98
C TYR A 113 -6.20 0.28 3.94
N TRP A 114 -5.72 -0.58 3.06
CA TRP A 114 -6.15 -1.96 2.92
C TRP A 114 -4.99 -2.87 3.31
N ASN A 115 -5.20 -3.67 4.35
CA ASN A 115 -4.29 -4.72 4.76
C ASN A 115 -4.81 -6.05 4.22
N ILE A 116 -4.12 -6.58 3.22
CA ILE A 116 -4.53 -7.72 2.41
C ILE A 116 -3.68 -8.91 2.80
N TYR A 117 -4.33 -10.04 3.02
CA TYR A 117 -3.71 -11.31 3.33
C TYR A 117 -4.20 -12.39 2.38
N TYR A 118 -3.29 -12.94 1.60
CA TYR A 118 -3.54 -14.05 0.69
C TYR A 118 -3.30 -15.36 1.46
N ALA A 119 -4.35 -15.95 2.04
CA ALA A 119 -4.20 -17.11 2.92
C ALA A 119 -3.46 -18.31 2.30
N PRO A 120 -3.64 -18.64 0.99
CA PRO A 120 -2.92 -19.77 0.37
C PRO A 120 -1.41 -19.57 0.31
N THR A 121 -0.95 -18.38 -0.06
CA THR A 121 0.49 -18.06 -0.22
C THR A 121 1.10 -17.45 1.05
N LYS A 122 0.26 -17.06 2.01
CA LYS A 122 0.57 -16.27 3.21
C LYS A 122 1.18 -14.90 2.90
N GLU A 123 1.02 -14.42 1.68
CA GLU A 123 1.51 -13.11 1.26
C GLU A 123 0.67 -12.00 1.90
N ILE A 124 1.34 -10.88 2.17
CA ILE A 124 0.75 -9.75 2.87
C ILE A 124 1.09 -8.50 2.10
N ASN A 125 0.05 -7.80 1.68
CA ASN A 125 0.17 -6.51 1.03
C ASN A 125 -0.54 -5.45 1.88
N VAL A 126 0.09 -4.30 2.04
CA VAL A 126 -0.59 -3.10 2.53
C VAL A 126 -0.66 -2.10 1.40
N ILE A 127 -1.88 -1.75 1.02
CA ILE A 127 -2.14 -0.70 0.04
C ILE A 127 -2.68 0.50 0.81
N TYR A 128 -2.18 1.70 0.54
CA TYR A 128 -2.86 2.91 0.97
C TYR A 128 -2.90 3.93 -0.14
N PHE A 129 -4.04 4.61 -0.24
CA PHE A 129 -4.38 5.40 -1.41
C PHE A 129 -5.33 6.54 -1.06
N SER A 130 -5.34 7.54 -1.93
CA SER A 130 -6.30 8.66 -1.88
C SER A 130 -7.73 8.14 -1.93
N ASN A 131 -8.62 8.62 -1.05
CA ASN A 131 -10.05 8.26 -1.12
C ASN A 131 -10.72 8.70 -2.43
N LYS A 132 -10.05 9.56 -3.23
CA LYS A 132 -10.52 10.00 -4.54
C LYS A 132 -10.03 9.13 -5.69
N PHE A 133 -9.13 8.19 -5.43
CA PHE A 133 -8.56 7.33 -6.47
C PHE A 133 -9.60 6.29 -6.94
N PRO A 134 -10.02 6.32 -8.21
CA PRO A 134 -11.18 5.54 -8.66
C PRO A 134 -10.82 4.13 -9.13
N TYR A 135 -9.53 3.81 -9.30
CA TYR A 135 -9.07 2.56 -9.94
C TYR A 135 -8.56 1.50 -8.95
N ILE A 136 -8.95 1.57 -7.66
CA ILE A 136 -8.42 0.64 -6.65
C ILE A 136 -8.67 -0.84 -6.97
N ASN A 137 -9.80 -1.16 -7.60
CA ASN A 137 -10.09 -2.55 -7.98
C ASN A 137 -9.10 -3.08 -9.02
N ARG A 138 -8.57 -2.23 -9.92
CA ARG A 138 -7.55 -2.62 -10.91
C ARG A 138 -6.21 -3.00 -10.30
N ILE A 139 -5.94 -2.52 -9.09
CA ILE A 139 -4.70 -2.85 -8.37
C ILE A 139 -4.80 -4.25 -7.73
N LEU A 140 -6.02 -4.73 -7.49
CA LEU A 140 -6.26 -6.05 -6.88
C LEU A 140 -6.35 -7.18 -7.90
N ASP A 141 -6.64 -6.86 -9.17
CA ASP A 141 -6.72 -7.79 -10.30
C ASP A 141 -5.32 -8.26 -10.75
#